data_AF-A0A957M4R0-F1
#
_entry.id   AF-A0A957M4R0-F1
#
_cell.length_a   1.000
_cell.length_b   1.000
_cell.length_c   1.000
_cell.angle_alpha   90.00
_cell.angle_beta   90.00
_cell.angle_gamma   90.00
#
_symmetry.space_group_name_H-M   'P 1'
#
loop_
_entity.id
_entity.type
_entity.pdbx_description
1 polymer ?
#
loop_
_entity_poly.entity_id
_entity_poly.type
_entity_poly.pdbx_seq_one_letter_code
_entity_poly.pdbx_strand_id
1 'polypeptide(L)'
;AEGRNLQFCHQLINYDLPWNPMRVEQRIGRLHRLGQAHDVTIFNLSCNETIEAHVLDLLARKIRMFELVIGELDMILGNVDGAKSFEDLLREA
;
A
#
# COMPACT_ATOMS: atom_id res chain seq x y z
N ALA A 1 -0.47 10.34 -18.84
CA ALA A 1 0.95 10.12 -18.51
C ALA A 1 1.03 9.11 -17.36
N GLU A 2 1.08 7.83 -17.69
CA GLU A 2 1.26 6.76 -16.72
C GLU A 2 2.76 6.46 -16.57
N GLY A 3 3.21 6.18 -15.34
CA GLY A 3 4.56 5.62 -15.11
C GLY A 3 5.69 6.60 -14.73
N ARG A 4 5.44 7.64 -13.92
CA ARG A 4 6.56 8.38 -13.30
C ARG A 4 7.20 7.53 -12.20
N ASN A 5 8.51 7.30 -12.31
CA ASN A 5 9.30 6.67 -11.26
C ASN A 5 9.62 7.71 -10.17
N LEU A 6 9.20 7.42 -8.93
CA LEU A 6 9.37 8.28 -7.77
C LEU A 6 10.10 7.53 -6.64
N GLN A 7 10.90 6.50 -6.94
CA GLN A 7 11.66 5.72 -5.95
C GLN A 7 12.65 6.56 -5.12
N PHE A 8 13.01 7.77 -5.55
CA PHE A 8 13.81 8.70 -4.74
C PHE A 8 13.00 9.34 -3.59
N CYS A 9 11.67 9.28 -3.64
CA CYS A 9 10.78 9.72 -2.57
C CYS A 9 10.34 8.51 -1.73
N HIS A 10 10.09 8.76 -0.44
CA HIS A 10 9.54 7.77 0.49
C HIS A 10 8.32 8.31 1.27
N GLN A 11 7.85 9.52 0.94
CA GLN A 11 6.65 10.11 1.54
C GLN A 11 5.63 10.43 0.45
N LEU A 12 4.39 9.96 0.63
CA LEU A 12 3.27 10.21 -0.26
C LEU A 12 2.16 10.93 0.51
N ILE A 13 1.73 12.09 0.01
CA ILE A 13 0.56 12.80 0.55
C ILE A 13 -0.56 12.74 -0.49
N ASN A 14 -1.63 12.02 -0.18
CA ASN A 14 -2.85 12.02 -0.96
C ASN A 14 -3.72 13.18 -0.49
N TYR A 15 -3.80 14.22 -1.33
CA TYR A 15 -4.72 15.34 -1.10
C TYR A 15 -6.18 14.90 -1.27
N ASP A 16 -6.44 14.14 -2.33
CA ASP A 16 -7.68 13.40 -2.58
C ASP A 16 -7.38 11.90 -2.64
N LEU A 17 -8.26 11.08 -2.07
CA LEU A 17 -8.14 9.63 -2.16
C LEU A 17 -9.08 9.06 -3.22
N PRO A 18 -8.56 8.31 -4.22
CA PRO A 18 -9.42 7.69 -5.21
C PRO A 18 -10.21 6.54 -4.60
N TRP A 19 -11.49 6.48 -4.95
CA TRP A 19 -12.45 5.48 -4.50
C TRP A 19 -12.15 4.04 -4.94
N ASN A 20 -11.28 3.88 -5.95
CA ASN A 20 -10.82 2.58 -6.41
C ASN A 20 -9.50 2.23 -5.70
N PRO A 21 -9.47 1.23 -4.81
CA PRO A 21 -8.26 0.82 -4.08
C PRO A 21 -7.08 0.51 -5.00
N MET A 22 -7.35 -0.10 -6.17
CA MET A 22 -6.30 -0.42 -7.13
C MET A 22 -5.60 0.83 -7.68
N ARG A 23 -6.31 1.97 -7.77
CA ARG A 23 -5.67 3.25 -8.15
C ARG A 23 -4.80 3.81 -7.04
N VAL A 24 -5.15 3.56 -5.77
CA VAL A 24 -4.30 3.92 -4.61
C VAL A 24 -3.02 3.08 -4.66
N GLU A 25 -3.16 1.77 -4.85
CA GLU A 25 -2.04 0.84 -4.91
C GLU A 25 -1.06 1.19 -6.04
N GLN A 26 -1.59 1.47 -7.24
CA GLN A 26 -0.76 1.93 -8.36
C GLN A 26 -0.06 3.27 -8.11
N ARG A 27 -0.60 4.16 -7.25
CA ARG A 27 0.10 5.40 -6.84
C ARG A 27 1.26 5.06 -5.89
N ILE A 28 1.03 4.20 -4.90
CA ILE A 28 2.04 3.75 -3.94
C ILE A 28 3.19 3.05 -4.67
N GLY A 29 2.87 2.16 -5.60
CA GLY A 29 3.83 1.44 -6.44
C GLY A 29 4.69 2.31 -7.38
N ARG A 30 4.51 3.64 -7.39
CA ARG A 30 5.45 4.57 -8.06
C ARG A 30 6.69 4.86 -7.23
N LEU A 31 6.59 4.75 -5.90
CA LEU A 31 7.69 4.99 -4.96
C LEU A 31 8.06 3.75 -4.13
N HIS A 32 7.09 2.90 -3.79
CA HIS A 32 7.29 1.65 -3.06
C HIS A 32 7.58 0.53 -4.06
N ARG A 33 8.87 0.28 -4.31
CA ARG A 33 9.35 -0.77 -5.21
C ARG A 33 10.62 -1.38 -4.62
N LEU A 34 11.00 -2.55 -5.13
CA LEU A 34 12.29 -3.17 -4.84
C LEU A 34 13.44 -2.16 -5.04
N GLY A 35 14.32 -2.06 -4.03
CA GLY A 35 15.41 -1.10 -3.99
C GLY A 35 15.09 0.25 -3.30
N GLN A 36 13.88 0.44 -2.78
CA GLN A 36 13.58 1.57 -1.89
C GLN A 36 14.44 1.48 -0.62
N ALA A 37 15.13 2.58 -0.29
CA ALA A 37 16.11 2.64 0.79
C ALA A 37 15.53 3.10 2.13
N HIS A 38 14.32 3.67 2.12
CA HIS A 38 13.65 4.22 3.30
C HIS A 38 12.22 3.68 3.40
N ASP A 39 11.73 3.56 4.62
CA ASP A 39 10.33 3.16 4.86
C ASP A 39 9.37 4.16 4.22
N VAL A 40 8.36 3.64 3.53
CA VAL A 40 7.37 4.47 2.83
C VAL A 40 6.28 4.90 3.80
N THR A 41 6.11 6.21 3.96
CA THR A 41 5.04 6.80 4.77
C THR A 41 3.97 7.42 3.87
N ILE A 42 2.70 7.09 4.13
CA ILE A 42 1.57 7.56 3.33
C ILE A 42 0.63 8.38 4.23
N PHE A 43 0.38 9.62 3.84
CA PHE A 43 -0.57 10.52 4.48
C PHE A 43 -1.80 10.69 3.60
N ASN A 44 -2.98 10.54 4.19
CA ASN A 44 -4.25 10.71 3.49
C ASN A 44 -4.98 11.89 4.12
N LEU A 45 -5.16 12.96 3.36
CA LEU A 45 -5.87 14.14 3.82
C LEU A 45 -7.38 13.92 3.66
N SER A 46 -8.15 14.44 4.61
CA SER A 46 -9.60 14.45 4.56
C SER A 46 -10.13 15.64 5.35
N CYS A 47 -11.25 16.19 4.90
CA CYS A 47 -11.97 17.22 5.63
C CYS A 47 -12.93 16.55 6.63
N ASN A 48 -12.73 16.81 7.91
CA ASN A 48 -13.60 16.30 8.97
C ASN A 48 -15.07 16.72 8.75
N GLU A 49 -16.00 15.91 9.25
CA GLU A 49 -17.45 16.17 9.23
C GLU A 49 -18.05 16.30 7.81
N THR A 50 -17.35 15.77 6.80
CA THR A 50 -17.86 15.71 5.42
C THR A 50 -18.27 14.29 5.02
N ILE A 51 -19.08 14.20 3.96
CA ILE A 51 -19.40 12.91 3.31
C ILE A 51 -18.11 12.23 2.83
N GLU A 52 -17.12 13.00 2.39
CA GLU A 52 -15.82 12.48 1.95
C GLU A 52 -15.07 11.78 3.08
N ALA A 53 -15.11 12.30 4.32
CA ALA A 53 -14.52 11.61 5.46
C ALA A 53 -15.22 10.29 5.77
N HIS A 54 -16.56 10.24 5.70
CA HIS A 54 -17.32 9.00 5.91
C HIS A 54 -16.99 7.94 4.86
N VAL A 55 -16.87 8.37 3.62
CA VAL A 55 -16.44 7.55 2.49
C VAL A 55 -15.04 7.00 2.70
N LEU A 56 -14.12 7.86 3.12
CA LEU A 56 -12.73 7.47 3.32
C LEU A 56 -12.63 6.40 4.41
N ASP A 57 -13.41 6.51 5.48
CA ASP A 57 -13.52 5.46 6.50
C ASP A 57 -14.05 4.14 5.93
N LEU A 58 -15.10 4.19 5.10
CA LEU A 58 -15.64 3.00 4.43
C LEU A 58 -14.60 2.33 3.52
N LEU A 59 -13.87 3.11 2.72
CA LEU A 59 -12.78 2.62 1.87
C LEU A 59 -11.66 1.99 2.70
N ALA A 60 -11.24 2.66 3.78
CA ALA A 60 -10.20 2.16 4.68
C ALA A 60 -10.63 0.83 5.33
N ARG A 61 -11.89 0.72 5.77
CA ARG A 61 -12.43 -0.55 6.30
C ARG A 61 -12.46 -1.64 5.23
N LYS A 62 -12.84 -1.30 3.99
CA LYS A 62 -12.86 -2.26 2.88
C LYS A 62 -11.45 -2.77 2.56
N ILE A 63 -10.45 -1.89 2.50
CA ILE A 63 -9.05 -2.24 2.28
C ILE A 63 -8.55 -3.15 3.41
N ARG A 64 -8.80 -2.80 4.68
CA ARG A 64 -8.43 -3.66 5.82
C ARG A 64 -9.04 -5.07 5.74
N MET A 65 -10.29 -5.20 5.28
CA MET A 65 -10.89 -6.52 5.06
C MET A 65 -10.16 -7.31 3.96
N PHE A 66 -9.73 -6.65 2.88
CA PHE A 66 -8.91 -7.30 1.86
C PHE A 66 -7.54 -7.69 2.39
N GLU A 67 -6.87 -6.84 3.16
CA GLU A 67 -5.59 -7.14 3.79
C GLU A 67 -5.69 -8.33 4.76
N LEU A 68 -6.78 -8.48 5.50
CA LEU A 68 -7.00 -9.63 6.36
C LEU A 68 -7.10 -10.94 5.56
N VAL A 69 -7.87 -10.93 4.46
CA VAL A 69 -8.03 -12.12 3.60
C VAL A 69 -6.75 -12.44 2.83
N ILE A 70 -6.04 -11.43 2.33
CA ILE A 70 -4.75 -11.61 1.64
C ILE A 70 -3.65 -12.01 2.63
N GLY A 71 -3.61 -11.43 3.83
CA GLY A 71 -2.71 -11.83 4.90
C GLY A 71 -2.93 -13.27 5.34
N GLU A 72 -4.19 -13.74 5.37
CA GLU A 72 -4.49 -15.17 5.53
C GLU A 72 -3.99 -16.02 4.37
N LEU A 73 -4.07 -15.54 3.13
CA LEU A 73 -3.47 -16.22 1.97
C LEU A 73 -1.93 -16.27 2.08
N ASP A 74 -1.27 -15.20 2.51
CA ASP A 74 0.17 -15.17 2.77
C ASP A 74 0.55 -16.10 3.93
N MET A 75 -0.29 -16.25 4.97
CA MET A 75 -0.08 -17.25 6.03
C MET A 75 -0.28 -18.69 5.55
N ILE A 76 -1.23 -18.94 4.64
CA ILE A 76 -1.44 -20.25 4.02
C ILE A 76 -0.28 -20.60 3.08
N LEU A 77 0.18 -19.64 2.27
CA LEU A 77 1.35 -19.78 1.39
C LEU A 77 2.67 -19.84 2.18
N GLY A 78 2.73 -19.17 3.34
CA GLY A 78 3.87 -19.14 4.26
C GLY A 78 4.12 -20.43 5.04
N ASN A 79 3.27 -21.47 4.87
CA ASN A 79 3.60 -22.83 5.29
C ASN A 79 4.54 -23.56 4.31
N VAL A 80 4.97 -22.91 3.23
CA VAL A 80 6.11 -23.37 2.41
C VAL A 80 7.38 -22.70 2.94
N ASP A 81 7.96 -23.35 3.94
CA ASP A 81 9.28 -23.15 4.55
C ASP A 81 9.58 -21.78 5.18
N GLY A 82 9.57 -21.78 6.52
CA GLY A 82 9.98 -20.64 7.33
C GLY A 82 11.44 -20.25 7.11
N ALA A 83 11.68 -19.23 6.30
CA ALA A 83 12.85 -18.36 6.39
C ALA A 83 12.65 -17.14 5.50
N LYS A 84 12.52 -15.96 6.13
CA LYS A 84 12.60 -14.61 5.55
C LYS A 84 11.41 -14.18 4.70
N SER A 85 11.08 -12.88 4.73
CA SER A 85 10.05 -12.36 3.82
C SER A 85 10.51 -12.56 2.37
N PHE A 86 9.58 -12.69 1.43
CA PHE A 86 9.91 -12.78 0.01
C PHE A 86 10.82 -11.64 -0.46
N GLU A 87 10.65 -10.44 0.11
CA GLU A 87 11.51 -9.29 -0.16
C GLU A 87 12.95 -9.48 0.35
N ASP A 88 13.12 -10.10 1.50
CA ASP A 88 14.44 -10.41 2.07
C ASP A 88 15.16 -11.47 1.23
N LEU A 89 14.44 -12.49 0.74
CA LEU A 89 14.98 -13.52 -0.15
C LEU A 89 15.46 -12.93 -1.49
N LEU A 90 14.75 -11.92 -2.01
CA LEU A 90 15.14 -11.22 -3.24
C LEU A 90 16.29 -10.22 -3.03
N ARG A 91 16.49 -9.70 -1.81
CA ARG A 91 17.62 -8.81 -1.50
C ARG A 91 18.95 -9.54 -1.37
N GLU A 92 18.93 -10.83 -1.05
CA GLU A 92 20.13 -11.65 -0.82
C GLU A 92 20.62 -12.45 -2.06
N ALA A 93 19.81 -12.51 -3.12
CA ALA A 93 20.15 -13.15 -4.40
C ALA A 93 20.84 -12.19 -5.38
#